data_AF-A0A5N5ZUI6-F1
#
_entry.id   AF-A0A5N5ZUI6-F1
#
_cell.length_a   1.000
_cell.length_b   1.000
_cell.length_c   1.000
_cell.angle_alpha   90.00
_cell.angle_beta   90.00
_cell.angle_gamma   90.00
#
_symmetry.space_group_name_H-M   'P 1'
#
loop_
_entity.id
_entity.type
_entity.pdbx_description
1 polymer ?
#
loop_
_entity_poly.entity_id
_entity_poly.type
_entity_poly.pdbx_seq_one_letter_code
_entity_poly.pdbx_strand_id
1 'polypeptide(L)'
;MRTTIVRSTVPFTFHVLATTQSNHVLMVRGKREGMDDGWVLPHGTVPQGRCVILAAREVLMKQTGCDRSLAEVLAMTPTTDEDGTLDGFSYVLDGGVLKPPSADQPAEPARRRGPPNRAPTGGLRRVLADQRLGGSGACAGFRPGF
;
A
#
# COMPACT_ATOMS: atom_id res chain seq x y z
N MET A 1 -22.72 32.45 0.58
CA MET A 1 -23.39 31.23 1.09
C MET A 1 -22.29 30.22 1.38
N ARG A 2 -22.05 29.87 2.64
CA ARG A 2 -20.92 29.02 3.07
C ARG A 2 -21.50 27.68 3.50
N THR A 3 -21.60 26.72 2.59
CA THR A 3 -22.03 25.36 2.89
C THR A 3 -20.86 24.62 3.53
N THR A 4 -20.76 24.71 4.85
CA THR A 4 -19.81 23.91 5.62
C THR A 4 -20.44 22.55 5.89
N ILE A 5 -19.90 21.50 5.28
CA ILE A 5 -20.28 20.13 5.59
C ILE A 5 -19.67 19.80 6.96
N VAL A 6 -20.51 19.79 8.01
CA VAL A 6 -20.09 19.49 9.39
C VAL A 6 -19.89 17.98 9.57
N ARG A 7 -20.72 17.17 8.91
CA ARG A 7 -20.64 15.71 8.87
C ARG A 7 -21.09 15.23 7.50
N SER A 8 -20.39 14.26 6.94
CA SER A 8 -20.77 13.56 5.72
C SER A 8 -20.70 12.07 6.00
N THR A 9 -21.73 11.34 5.59
CA THR A 9 -21.73 9.87 5.60
C THR A 9 -21.01 9.30 4.39
N VAL A 10 -20.61 10.15 3.44
CA VAL A 10 -19.90 9.74 2.23
C VAL A 10 -18.53 9.16 2.61
N PRO A 11 -18.26 7.88 2.29
CA PRO A 11 -17.00 7.23 2.60
C PRO A 11 -15.84 7.88 1.83
N PHE A 12 -14.69 7.93 2.50
CA PHE A 12 -13.43 8.33 1.92
C PHE A 12 -12.52 7.11 1.80
N THR A 13 -12.05 6.84 0.60
CA THR A 13 -11.02 5.83 0.34
C THR A 13 -9.72 6.51 -0.05
N PHE A 14 -8.60 5.85 0.18
CA PHE A 14 -7.31 6.36 -0.23
C PHE A 14 -6.44 5.24 -0.81
N HIS A 15 -5.55 5.64 -1.70
CA HIS A 15 -4.44 4.87 -2.23
C HIS A 15 -3.14 5.63 -1.98
N VAL A 16 -2.07 4.92 -1.68
CA VAL A 16 -0.73 5.51 -1.52
C VAL A 16 0.12 5.13 -2.72
N LEU A 17 0.58 6.13 -3.46
CA LEU A 17 1.52 5.96 -4.55
C LEU A 17 2.93 6.24 -4.02
N ALA A 18 3.74 5.20 -3.86
CA ALA A 18 5.16 5.34 -3.52
C ALA A 18 6.00 4.71 -4.63
N THR A 19 7.05 5.41 -5.05
CA THR A 19 7.93 4.97 -6.14
C THR A 19 9.34 4.72 -5.62
N THR A 20 10.18 4.02 -6.36
CA THR A 20 11.64 3.95 -6.12
C THR A 20 12.36 4.91 -7.06
N GLN A 21 13.65 5.16 -6.82
CA GLN A 21 14.47 5.95 -7.75
C GLN A 21 14.56 5.35 -9.15
N SER A 22 14.31 4.04 -9.29
CA SER A 22 14.27 3.33 -10.57
C SER A 22 12.83 3.20 -11.13
N ASN A 23 11.89 4.03 -10.69
CA ASN A 23 10.50 4.09 -11.17
C ASN A 23 9.65 2.82 -10.94
N HIS A 24 10.02 1.99 -9.95
CA HIS A 24 9.17 0.88 -9.51
C HIS A 24 8.16 1.38 -8.47
N VAL A 25 6.93 0.84 -8.50
CA VAL A 25 5.84 1.22 -7.59
C VAL A 25 5.72 0.22 -6.44
N LEU A 26 5.53 0.71 -5.21
CA LEU A 26 5.19 -0.12 -4.07
C LEU A 26 3.77 -0.68 -4.23
N MET A 27 3.66 -2.01 -4.22
CA MET A 27 2.39 -2.71 -4.31
C MET A 27 2.25 -3.71 -3.17
N VAL A 28 1.03 -3.94 -2.72
CA VAL A 28 0.66 -4.95 -1.73
C VAL A 28 -0.25 -5.98 -2.35
N ARG A 29 -0.32 -7.17 -1.74
CA ARG A 29 -1.32 -8.18 -2.10
C ARG A 29 -2.67 -7.75 -1.52
N GLY A 30 -3.68 -7.72 -2.38
CA GLY A 30 -5.02 -7.35 -1.98
C GLY A 30 -6.06 -7.70 -3.03
N LYS A 31 -7.32 -7.55 -2.64
CA LYS A 31 -8.45 -7.72 -3.53
C LYS A 31 -8.58 -6.50 -4.44
N ARG A 32 -8.91 -6.75 -5.70
CA ARG A 32 -9.28 -5.72 -6.67
C ARG A 32 -10.74 -5.96 -7.03
N GLU A 33 -11.49 -4.93 -7.42
CA GLU A 33 -12.84 -5.13 -7.96
C GLU A 33 -12.83 -6.20 -9.07
N GLY A 34 -13.63 -7.25 -8.88
CA GLY A 34 -13.74 -8.39 -9.80
C GLY A 34 -12.60 -9.41 -9.75
N MET A 35 -11.64 -9.32 -8.83
CA MET A 35 -10.52 -10.26 -8.72
C MET A 35 -10.14 -10.57 -7.26
N ASP A 36 -10.13 -11.85 -6.90
CA ASP A 36 -9.88 -12.31 -5.53
C ASP A 36 -8.45 -12.08 -5.02
N ASP A 37 -7.48 -11.90 -5.93
CA ASP A 37 -6.08 -11.64 -5.57
C ASP A 37 -5.33 -10.90 -6.68
N GLY A 38 -4.75 -9.76 -6.33
CA GLY A 38 -3.96 -8.94 -7.25
C GLY A 38 -2.88 -8.13 -6.54
N TRP A 39 -2.04 -7.50 -7.35
CA TRP A 39 -1.16 -6.43 -6.88
C TRP A 39 -1.93 -5.12 -6.96
N VAL A 40 -2.04 -4.45 -5.82
CA VAL A 40 -2.75 -3.18 -5.69
C VAL A 40 -1.88 -2.18 -4.94
N LEU A 41 -2.16 -0.88 -5.09
CA LEU A 41 -1.53 0.12 -4.23
C LEU A 41 -1.94 -0.13 -2.77
N PRO A 42 -1.06 0.17 -1.80
CA PRO A 42 -1.48 0.28 -0.40
C PRO A 42 -2.70 1.20 -0.31
N HIS A 43 -3.78 0.70 0.27
CA HIS A 43 -5.06 1.40 0.25
C HIS A 43 -5.89 1.05 1.48
N GLY A 44 -6.91 1.87 1.72
CA GLY A 44 -7.87 1.66 2.78
C GLY A 44 -9.01 2.68 2.78
N THR A 45 -9.86 2.57 3.80
CA THR A 45 -10.93 3.51 4.08
C THR A 45 -10.53 4.43 5.23
N VAL A 46 -10.94 5.70 5.17
CA VAL A 46 -10.75 6.65 6.27
C VAL A 46 -11.91 6.49 7.24
N PRO A 47 -11.66 6.15 8.52
CA PRO A 47 -12.73 6.11 9.50
C PRO A 47 -13.37 7.50 9.68
N GLN A 48 -14.66 7.55 10.00
CA GLN A 48 -15.35 8.82 10.19
C GLN A 48 -14.66 9.68 11.26
N GLY A 49 -14.52 10.98 10.96
CA GLY A 49 -13.88 11.96 11.85
C GLY A 49 -12.35 11.85 11.91
N ARG A 50 -11.72 10.96 11.15
CA ARG A 50 -10.25 10.86 11.06
C ARG A 50 -9.72 11.67 9.87
N CYS A 51 -8.48 12.15 10.02
CA CYS A 51 -7.74 12.76 8.93
C CYS A 51 -7.22 11.69 7.97
N VAL A 52 -7.43 11.88 6.65
CA VAL A 52 -7.01 10.95 5.59
C VAL A 52 -5.51 10.65 5.65
N ILE A 53 -4.67 11.66 5.89
CA ILE A 53 -3.22 11.53 5.96
C ILE A 53 -2.80 10.59 7.11
N LEU A 54 -3.39 10.78 8.30
CA LEU A 54 -3.06 9.97 9.47
C LEU A 54 -3.54 8.53 9.32
N ALA A 55 -4.77 8.34 8.82
CA ALA A 55 -5.30 7.02 8.55
C ALA A 55 -4.45 6.27 7.50
N ALA A 56 -4.05 6.96 6.44
CA ALA A 56 -3.21 6.37 5.40
C ALA A 56 -1.81 5.99 5.89
N ARG A 57 -1.19 6.82 6.74
CA ARG A 57 0.10 6.51 7.34
C ARG A 57 0.04 5.26 8.23
N GLU A 58 -1.00 5.15 9.06
CA GLU A 58 -1.23 3.97 9.90
C GLU A 58 -1.41 2.70 9.06
N VAL A 59 -2.21 2.77 8.00
CA VAL A 59 -2.44 1.64 7.10
C VAL A 59 -1.18 1.27 6.32
N LEU A 60 -0.44 2.25 5.81
CA LEU A 60 0.82 2.02 5.10
C LEU A 60 1.83 1.30 6.00
N MET A 61 2.00 1.78 7.23
CA MET A 61 2.86 1.15 8.23
C MET A 61 2.42 -0.28 8.53
N LYS A 62 1.11 -0.51 8.69
CA LYS A 62 0.57 -1.85 8.96
C LYS A 62 0.76 -2.82 7.78
N GLN A 63 0.58 -2.35 6.55
CA GLN A 63 0.63 -3.20 5.35
C GLN A 63 2.06 -3.47 4.87
N THR A 64 2.97 -2.54 5.09
CA THR A 64 4.31 -2.57 4.45
C THR A 64 5.47 -2.38 5.42
N GLY A 65 5.19 -2.05 6.69
CA GLY A 65 6.22 -1.69 7.68
C GLY A 65 6.90 -0.34 7.42
N CYS A 66 6.45 0.42 6.40
CA CYS A 66 7.02 1.70 6.05
C CYS A 66 6.34 2.84 6.81
N ASP A 67 7.10 3.57 7.62
CA ASP A 67 6.65 4.83 8.23
C ASP A 67 7.07 6.02 7.36
N ARG A 68 6.10 6.76 6.81
CA ARG A 68 6.33 7.86 5.87
C ARG A 68 5.40 9.03 6.16
N SER A 69 5.89 10.23 5.86
CA SER A 69 5.06 11.43 5.84
C SER A 69 4.29 11.49 4.53
N LEU A 70 2.97 11.29 4.60
CA LEU A 70 2.06 11.40 3.46
C LEU A 70 1.47 12.82 3.46
N ALA A 71 2.19 13.81 2.95
CA ALA A 71 1.76 15.21 3.07
C ALA A 71 0.90 15.69 1.89
N GLU A 72 1.01 15.04 0.73
CA GLU A 72 0.45 15.56 -0.51
C GLU A 72 -0.63 14.64 -1.11
N VAL A 73 -1.67 15.27 -1.65
CA VAL A 73 -2.74 14.63 -2.42
C VAL A 73 -2.43 14.85 -3.89
N LEU A 74 -2.14 13.77 -4.61
CA LEU A 74 -1.86 13.79 -6.04
C LEU A 74 -3.15 13.85 -6.88
N ALA A 75 -4.20 13.17 -6.41
CA ALA A 75 -5.50 13.17 -7.06
C ALA A 75 -6.63 12.98 -6.04
N MET A 76 -7.79 13.54 -6.38
CA MET A 76 -9.05 13.29 -5.69
C MET A 76 -10.13 13.07 -6.74
N THR A 77 -10.91 12.00 -6.60
CA THR A 77 -11.96 11.64 -7.54
C THR A 77 -13.25 11.35 -6.76
N PRO A 78 -14.34 12.10 -6.98
CA PRO A 78 -15.65 11.70 -6.48
C PRO A 78 -16.12 10.42 -7.19
N THR A 79 -16.79 9.53 -6.46
CA THR A 79 -17.43 8.34 -7.02
C THR A 79 -18.95 8.51 -6.98
N THR A 80 -19.63 7.91 -7.94
CA THR A 80 -21.09 7.95 -8.02
C THR A 80 -21.64 6.54 -8.23
N ASP A 81 -22.85 6.32 -7.74
CA ASP A 81 -23.63 5.13 -8.08
C ASP A 81 -24.18 5.20 -9.53
N GLU A 82 -24.94 4.17 -9.92
CA GLU A 82 -25.54 4.06 -11.26
C GLU A 82 -26.54 5.19 -11.58
N ASP A 83 -27.13 5.79 -10.55
CA ASP A 83 -28.07 6.90 -10.67
C ASP A 83 -27.37 8.28 -10.69
N GLY A 84 -26.03 8.30 -10.59
CA GLY A 84 -25.23 9.52 -10.57
C GLY A 84 -25.20 10.23 -9.21
N THR A 85 -25.64 9.57 -8.15
CA THR A 85 -25.57 10.10 -6.78
C THR A 85 -24.17 9.89 -6.22
N LEU A 86 -23.61 10.93 -5.61
CA LEU A 86 -22.30 10.86 -4.96
C LEU A 86 -22.32 9.83 -3.82
N ASP A 87 -21.51 8.79 -3.96
CA ASP A 87 -21.45 7.66 -3.02
C ASP A 87 -20.08 7.51 -2.33
N GLY A 88 -19.08 8.31 -2.73
CA GLY A 88 -17.73 8.23 -2.17
C GLY A 88 -16.77 9.28 -2.71
N PHE A 89 -15.57 9.31 -2.13
CA PHE A 89 -14.40 9.93 -2.76
C PHE A 89 -13.18 9.02 -2.62
N SER A 90 -12.37 8.96 -3.67
CA SER A 90 -11.07 8.30 -3.68
C SER A 90 -9.94 9.32 -3.74
N TYR A 91 -8.95 9.16 -2.86
CA TYR A 91 -7.75 9.98 -2.80
C TYR A 91 -6.53 9.18 -3.24
N VAL A 92 -5.61 9.81 -3.98
CA VAL A 92 -4.27 9.28 -4.23
C VAL A 92 -3.28 10.16 -3.49
N LEU A 93 -2.57 9.57 -2.53
CA LEU A 93 -1.58 10.24 -1.70
C LEU A 93 -0.17 9.95 -2.20
N ASP A 94 0.70 10.95 -2.10
CA ASP A 94 2.13 10.76 -2.37
C ASP A 94 2.82 10.08 -1.18
N GLY A 95 3.38 8.90 -1.42
CA GLY A 95 4.27 8.18 -0.50
C GLY A 95 5.76 8.54 -0.68
N GLY A 96 6.06 9.32 -1.72
CA GLY A 96 7.39 9.75 -2.10
C GLY A 96 8.27 8.62 -2.61
N VAL A 97 9.58 8.90 -2.63
CA VAL A 97 10.58 7.97 -3.18
C VAL A 97 11.16 7.07 -2.08
N LEU A 98 10.98 5.77 -2.24
CA LEU A 98 11.53 4.69 -1.42
C LEU A 98 12.96 4.37 -1.88
N LYS A 99 13.79 3.97 -0.90
CA LYS A 99 15.04 3.29 -1.24
C LYS A 99 14.67 1.93 -1.85
N PRO A 100 15.32 1.52 -2.95
CA PRO A 100 15.08 0.20 -3.49
C PRO A 100 15.39 -0.83 -2.39
N PRO A 101 14.61 -1.93 -2.32
CA PRO A 101 15.02 -3.05 -1.48
C PRO A 101 16.43 -3.46 -1.90
N SER A 102 17.29 -3.77 -0.93
CA SER A 102 18.58 -4.40 -1.21
C SER A 102 18.32 -5.63 -2.10
N ALA A 103 19.20 -5.89 -3.07
CA ALA A 103 19.02 -6.91 -4.12
C ALA A 103 18.73 -8.34 -3.60
N ASP A 104 18.80 -8.55 -2.30
CA ASP A 104 18.53 -9.81 -1.60
C ASP A 104 17.02 -10.09 -1.34
N GLN A 105 16.08 -9.23 -1.77
CA GLN A 105 14.62 -9.48 -1.60
C GLN A 105 13.86 -9.48 -2.95
N PRO A 106 13.46 -10.66 -3.46
CA PRO A 106 12.75 -10.79 -4.74
C PRO A 106 11.23 -10.56 -4.62
N ALA A 107 10.65 -9.90 -5.62
CA ALA A 107 9.21 -9.76 -5.84
C ALA A 107 8.70 -10.86 -6.79
N GLU A 108 7.60 -11.59 -6.47
CA GLU A 108 7.09 -12.62 -7.40
C GLU A 108 5.58 -12.96 -7.32
N PRO A 109 4.96 -13.39 -8.45
CA PRO A 109 3.75 -14.21 -8.50
C PRO A 109 3.98 -15.69 -8.94
N ALA A 110 3.11 -16.61 -8.49
CA ALA A 110 3.24 -18.07 -8.65
C ALA A 110 2.41 -18.70 -9.78
N ARG A 111 2.94 -19.75 -10.44
CA ARG A 111 2.15 -20.82 -11.11
C ARG A 111 2.76 -22.22 -10.91
N ARG A 112 1.90 -23.23 -11.02
CA ARG A 112 1.79 -24.54 -10.30
C ARG A 112 2.65 -25.72 -10.84
N ARG A 113 2.72 -26.78 -10.02
CA ARG A 113 3.50 -28.04 -10.10
C ARG A 113 2.95 -29.13 -11.06
N GLY A 114 3.87 -29.93 -11.62
CA GLY A 114 3.73 -31.35 -12.02
C GLY A 114 5.10 -32.08 -11.86
N PRO A 115 5.19 -33.41 -11.62
CA PRO A 115 6.44 -34.08 -11.19
C PRO A 115 7.14 -34.85 -12.35
N PRO A 116 8.30 -35.52 -12.16
CA PRO A 116 9.61 -35.00 -12.54
C PRO A 116 10.29 -35.81 -13.66
N ASN A 117 11.02 -35.16 -14.56
CA ASN A 117 12.04 -35.86 -15.34
C ASN A 117 13.34 -35.04 -15.41
N ARG A 118 14.44 -35.78 -15.47
CA ARG A 118 15.84 -35.45 -15.13
C ARG A 118 16.36 -34.07 -15.56
N ALA A 119 17.17 -33.50 -14.66
CA ALA A 119 17.97 -32.27 -14.78
C ALA A 119 19.02 -32.34 -15.93
N PRO A 120 19.67 -31.25 -16.37
CA PRO A 120 20.41 -30.33 -15.48
C PRO A 120 20.36 -28.82 -15.80
N THR A 121 20.93 -28.05 -14.86
CA THR A 121 21.52 -26.70 -14.96
C THR A 121 20.61 -25.47 -14.88
N GLY A 122 20.93 -24.57 -13.94
CA GLY A 122 20.42 -23.19 -13.87
C GLY A 122 19.54 -22.92 -12.66
N GLY A 123 20.17 -22.72 -11.48
CA GLY A 123 19.45 -22.41 -10.25
C GLY A 123 18.90 -20.98 -10.24
N LEU A 124 17.58 -20.85 -10.14
CA LEU A 124 16.93 -19.63 -9.65
C LEU A 124 15.86 -20.02 -8.62
N ARG A 125 16.09 -19.62 -7.36
CA ARG A 125 15.19 -19.82 -6.23
C ARG A 125 14.52 -18.51 -5.85
N ARG A 126 13.21 -18.59 -5.67
CA ARG A 126 12.28 -17.60 -5.09
C ARG A 126 12.56 -17.39 -3.60
N VAL A 127 12.22 -16.22 -3.04
CA VAL A 127 12.15 -16.01 -1.58
C VAL A 127 10.73 -15.65 -1.14
N LEU A 128 10.32 -16.33 -0.09
CA LEU A 128 9.06 -16.27 0.65
C LEU A 128 9.25 -15.28 1.82
N ALA A 129 8.28 -14.40 2.08
CA ALA A 129 8.14 -13.77 3.39
C ALA A 129 7.05 -14.51 4.16
N ASP A 130 7.46 -15.58 4.84
CA ASP A 130 6.70 -16.15 5.95
C ASP A 130 7.44 -15.74 7.23
N GLN A 131 6.75 -15.06 8.14
CA GLN A 131 7.20 -14.99 9.53
C GLN A 131 6.03 -14.69 10.47
N ARG A 132 5.47 -15.78 10.99
CA ARG A 132 4.93 -15.82 12.35
C ARG A 132 6.02 -15.46 13.37
N LEU A 133 5.66 -14.57 14.29
CA LEU A 133 6.04 -14.50 15.71
C LEU A 133 7.50 -14.83 16.08
N GLY A 134 8.28 -13.80 16.40
CA GLY A 134 9.45 -13.95 17.27
C GLY A 134 10.50 -12.83 17.17
N GLY A 135 10.56 -11.98 18.19
CA GLY A 135 11.83 -11.50 18.76
C GLY A 135 12.71 -10.50 18.00
N SER A 136 12.75 -9.27 18.56
CA SER A 136 13.98 -8.50 18.83
C SER A 136 14.79 -7.89 17.67
N GLY A 137 14.68 -6.56 17.55
CA GLY A 137 15.87 -5.69 17.45
C GLY A 137 16.26 -5.16 16.07
N ALA A 138 15.90 -3.89 15.78
CA ALA A 138 16.84 -2.82 15.38
C ALA A 138 16.07 -1.63 14.77
N CYS A 139 15.50 -0.78 15.63
CA CYS A 139 15.28 0.63 15.30
C CYS A 139 16.53 1.40 15.75
N ALA A 140 17.46 1.68 14.84
CA ALA A 140 18.41 2.78 15.00
C ALA A 140 17.71 4.02 14.41
N GLY A 141 17.50 5.14 15.08
CA GLY A 141 18.19 5.72 16.22
C GLY A 141 18.41 7.18 15.85
N PHE A 142 17.43 8.06 16.12
CA PHE A 142 17.58 9.50 15.94
C PHE A 142 17.21 10.20 17.25
N ARG A 143 18.23 10.77 17.91
CA ARG A 143 18.08 11.64 19.07
C ARG A 143 17.93 13.08 18.57
N PRO A 144 16.96 13.87 19.05
CA PRO A 144 17.03 15.32 18.93
C PRO A 144 17.91 15.86 20.07
N GLY A 145 18.97 16.58 19.72
CA GLY A 145 19.65 17.50 20.62
C GLY A 145 18.95 18.85 20.59
N PHE A 146 18.84 19.46 21.77
CA PHE A 146 18.34 20.80 22.04
C PHE A 146 18.99 21.89 21.17
#